data_AF-A0A7I7L779-F1
#
_entry.id   AF-A0A7I7L779-F1
#
_cell.length_a   1.000
_cell.length_b   1.000
_cell.length_c   1.000
_cell.angle_alpha   90.00
_cell.angle_beta   90.00
_cell.angle_gamma   90.00
#
_symmetry.space_group_name_H-M   'P 1'
#
loop_
_entity.id
_entity.type
_entity.pdbx_description
1 polymer ?
#
loop_
_entity_poly.entity_id
_entity_poly.type
_entity_poly.pdbx_seq_one_letter_code
_entity_poly.pdbx_strand_id
1 'polypeptide(L)' 'MLVRASRLAEIGTTELAELIQDAWLSRASKKRAETWLAAQSAQKT' A
#
# COMPACT_ATOMS: atom_id res chain seq x y z
N MET A 1 -7.82 -2.76 6.74
CA MET A 1 -7.51 -1.78 7.80
C MET A 1 -7.99 -0.40 7.35
N LEU A 2 -8.57 0.41 8.24
CA LEU A 2 -9.02 1.78 7.93
C LEU A 2 -8.36 2.77 8.88
N VAL A 3 -7.88 3.88 8.35
CA VAL A 3 -7.37 5.02 9.14
C VAL A 3 -8.49 6.04 9.26
N ARG A 4 -8.66 6.65 10.44
CA ARG A 4 -9.61 7.75 10.62
C ARG A 4 -9.09 8.99 9.90
N ALA A 5 -9.92 9.62 9.08
CA ALA A 5 -9.55 10.81 8.31
C ALA A 5 -8.97 11.94 9.19
N SER A 6 -9.47 12.09 10.43
CA SER A 6 -8.97 13.10 11.37
C SER A 6 -7.51 12.90 11.78
N ARG A 7 -6.96 11.69 11.65
CA ARG A 7 -5.55 11.37 11.96
C ARG A 7 -4.66 11.33 10.72
N LEU A 8 -5.20 11.62 9.54
CA LEU A 8 -4.42 11.57 8.30
C LEU A 8 -3.27 12.59 8.31
N ALA A 9 -3.45 13.73 8.97
CA ALA A 9 -2.40 14.75 9.13
C ALA A 9 -1.26 14.31 10.08
N GLU A 10 -1.47 13.25 10.86
CA GLU A 10 -0.47 12.73 11.81
C GLU A 10 0.48 11.72 11.16
N ILE A 11 0.15 11.20 9.96
CA ILE A 11 0.94 10.20 9.26
C ILE A 11 1.67 10.80 8.04
N GLY A 12 2.92 10.37 7.86
CA GLY A 12 3.73 10.78 6.72
C GLY A 12 3.22 10.15 5.41
N THR A 13 3.59 10.75 4.27
CA THR A 13 3.21 10.22 2.94
C THR A 13 3.75 8.82 2.68
N THR A 14 4.93 8.50 3.19
CA THR A 14 5.54 7.16 3.07
C THR A 14 4.75 6.12 3.87
N GLU A 15 4.50 6.40 5.15
CA GLU A 15 3.72 5.51 6.01
C GLU A 15 2.30 5.32 5.48
N LEU A 16 1.67 6.39 5.00
CA LEU A 16 0.36 6.32 4.35
C LEU A 16 0.40 5.42 3.11
N ALA A 17 1.44 5.52 2.28
CA ALA A 17 1.60 4.68 1.10
C ALA A 17 1.74 3.20 1.47
N GLU A 18 2.50 2.88 2.52
CA GLU A 18 2.64 1.52 3.06
C GLU A 18 1.29 0.97 3.56
N LEU A 19 0.54 1.78 4.32
CA LEU A 19 -0.79 1.38 4.80
C LEU A 19 -1.80 1.12 3.68
N ILE A 20 -1.79 1.97 2.65
CA ILE A 20 -2.64 1.77 1.46
C ILE A 20 -2.20 0.51 0.71
N GLN A 21 -0.90 0.30 0.57
CA GLN A 21 -0.32 -0.89 -0.05
C GLN A 21 -0.79 -2.17 0.67
N ASP A 22 -0.63 -2.24 1.99
CA ASP A 22 -1.04 -3.40 2.79
C ASP A 22 -2.55 -3.64 2.73
N ALA A 23 -3.34 -2.57 2.86
CA ALA A 23 -4.79 -2.67 2.78
C ALA A 23 -5.27 -3.13 1.40
N TRP A 24 -4.59 -2.69 0.32
CA TRP A 24 -4.89 -3.13 -1.03
C TRP A 24 -4.47 -4.58 -1.26
N LEU A 25 -3.26 -4.97 -0.86
CA LEU A 25 -2.75 -6.34 -1.01
C LEU A 25 -3.61 -7.37 -0.27
N SER A 26 -4.14 -7.00 0.91
CA SER A 26 -5.08 -7.84 1.66
C SER A 26 -6.39 -8.11 0.90
N ARG A 27 -6.80 -7.21 -0.01
CA ARG A 27 -8.04 -7.35 -0.80
C ARG A 27 -7.80 -7.74 -2.26
N ALA A 28 -6.59 -7.60 -2.76
CA ALA A 28 -6.25 -7.92 -4.13
C ALA A 28 -6.29 -9.45 -4.34
N SER A 29 -6.70 -9.88 -5.54
CA SER A 29 -6.51 -11.27 -5.92
C SER A 29 -5.03 -11.59 -6.06
N LYS A 30 -4.66 -12.85 -5.81
CA LYS A 30 -3.26 -13.31 -5.81
C LYS A 30 -2.48 -12.87 -7.05
N LYS A 31 -3.06 -13.07 -8.25
CA LYS A 31 -2.44 -12.66 -9.53
C LYS A 31 -2.16 -11.15 -9.61
N ARG A 32 -3.07 -10.31 -9.10
CA ARG A 32 -2.92 -8.85 -9.11
C ARG A 32 -1.84 -8.41 -8.13
N ALA A 33 -1.81 -9.03 -6.95
CA ALA A 33 -0.77 -8.78 -5.95
C ALA A 33 0.62 -9.14 -6.49
N GLU A 34 0.78 -10.34 -7.06
CA GLU A 34 2.05 -10.80 -7.65
C GLU A 34 2.55 -9.86 -8.76
N THR A 35 1.68 -9.51 -9.72
CA THR A 35 2.03 -8.61 -10.84
C THR A 35 2.49 -7.25 -10.32
N TRP A 36 1.82 -6.72 -9.30
CA TRP A 36 2.13 -5.40 -8.75
C TRP A 36 3.42 -5.39 -7.93
N LEU A 37 3.65 -6.42 -7.10
CA LEU A 37 4.89 -6.58 -6.34
C LEU A 37 6.11 -6.71 -7.26
N ALA A 38 5.97 -7.43 -8.39
CA ALA A 38 7.02 -7.55 -9.39
C ALA A 38 7.37 -6.19 -10.02
N ALA A 39 6.36 -5.39 -10.39
CA ALA A 39 6.56 -4.06 -10.94
C ALA A 39 7.24 -3.10 -9.94
N GLN A 40 6.85 -3.17 -8.66
CA GLN A 40 7.41 -2.28 -7.64
C GLN A 40 8.85 -2.62 -7.25
N SER A 41 9.20 -3.91 -7.26
CA SER A 41 10.58 -4.38 -7.02
C SER A 41 11.54 -3.87 -8.10
N ALA A 42 11.07 -3.77 -9.34
CA ALA A 42 11.83 -3.22 -10.46
C ALA A 42 12.03 -1.70 -10.36
N GLN A 43 11.14 -0.98 -9.68
CA GLN A 43 11.20 0.48 -9.51
C GLN A 43 12.14 0.91 -8.36
N LYS A 44 12.49 -0.01 -7.46
CA LYS A 44 13.31 0.25 -6.26
C LYS A 44 14.83 0.13 -6.51
N THR A 45 15.23 -0.08 -7.77
CA THR A 45 16.63 -0.12 -8.23
C THR A 45 16.95 1.16 -8.97
#